data_AF-A0A448WL92-F1
#
_entry.id   AF-A0A448WL92-F1
#
_cell.length_a   1.000
_cell.length_b   1.000
_cell.length_c   1.000
_cell.angle_alpha   90.00
_cell.angle_beta   90.00
_cell.angle_gamma   90.00
#
_symmetry.space_group_name_H-M   'P 1'
#
loop_
_entity.id
_entity.type
_entity.pdbx_description
1 polymer ?
#
loop_
_entity_poly.entity_id
_entity_poly.type
_entity_poly.pdbx_seq_one_letter_code
_entity_poly.pdbx_strand_id
1 'polypeptide(L)'
;MEAWHWVMRWSDLLGPAPLANLLERCFLPRWLATLSAWLTQALAARRSGDVTAGRVFNEVASWYAGWKAQLPVEVTGYLGVREALSKALSMMDRAMRGLPPQELSAPTAPFGVPGQFPASTPGQVAHLRGPAGLAHLALSQRNLPAATLREQLENTAMERGLLFHPIANRSYEGKQVYLLERIHIYFDRNVAFHLNTQDGEWYPISLTDLLDKIS
;
A
#
# COMPACT_ATOMS: atom_id res chain seq x y z
N MET A 1 9.85 -19.85 1.59
CA MET A 1 10.12 -19.99 3.04
C MET A 1 11.51 -19.51 3.44
N GLU A 2 12.52 -19.54 2.55
CA GLU A 2 13.89 -19.11 2.88
C GLU A 2 13.99 -17.68 3.42
N ALA A 3 13.31 -16.71 2.80
CA ALA A 3 13.30 -15.32 3.28
C ALA A 3 12.85 -15.18 4.75
N TRP A 4 11.91 -16.01 5.20
CA TRP A 4 11.49 -16.03 6.60
C TRP A 4 12.60 -16.56 7.51
N HIS A 5 13.23 -17.68 7.14
CA HIS A 5 14.34 -18.25 7.91
C HIS A 5 15.53 -17.29 8.04
N TRP A 6 15.81 -16.50 7.00
CA TRP A 6 16.82 -15.44 7.05
C TRP A 6 16.51 -14.36 8.08
N VAL A 7 15.26 -13.88 8.11
CA VAL A 7 14.81 -12.89 9.11
C VAL A 7 14.84 -13.47 10.51
N MET A 8 14.43 -14.73 10.68
CA MET A 8 14.43 -15.41 11.98
C MET A 8 15.85 -15.66 12.51
N ARG A 9 16.86 -15.83 11.64
CA ARG A 9 18.27 -15.87 12.06
C ARG A 9 18.76 -14.58 12.70
N TRP A 10 18.11 -13.45 12.42
CA TRP A 10 18.45 -12.16 13.01
C TRP A 10 17.58 -11.82 14.22
N SER A 11 16.63 -12.69 14.58
CA SER A 11 15.71 -12.45 15.70
C SER A 11 16.44 -12.29 17.04
N ASP A 12 17.47 -13.11 17.29
CA ASP A 12 18.31 -13.05 18.49
C ASP A 12 19.11 -11.73 18.59
N LEU A 13 19.43 -11.10 17.45
CA LEU A 13 20.21 -9.86 17.36
C LEU A 13 19.34 -8.60 17.47
N LEU A 14 18.12 -8.64 16.91
CA LEU A 14 17.20 -7.51 16.87
C LEU A 14 16.45 -7.31 18.19
N GLY A 15 16.31 -8.37 18.99
CA GLY A 15 15.46 -8.38 20.18
C GLY A 15 13.96 -8.42 19.83
N PRO A 16 13.10 -8.71 20.83
CA PRO A 16 11.70 -9.04 20.58
C PRO A 16 10.85 -7.84 20.12
N ALA A 17 11.14 -6.63 20.61
CA ALA A 17 10.32 -5.45 20.30
C ALA A 17 10.51 -4.93 18.85
N PRO A 18 11.74 -4.80 18.31
CA PRO A 18 11.93 -4.41 16.91
C PRO A 18 11.42 -5.48 15.93
N LEU A 19 11.57 -6.76 16.28
CA LEU A 19 11.05 -7.87 15.48
C LEU A 19 9.51 -7.84 15.40
N ALA A 20 8.84 -7.60 16.53
CA ALA A 20 7.39 -7.43 16.57
C ALA A 20 6.93 -6.25 15.70
N ASN A 21 7.60 -5.09 15.80
CA ASN A 21 7.28 -3.91 15.01
C ASN A 21 7.46 -4.16 13.50
N LEU A 22 8.54 -4.85 13.10
CA LEU A 22 8.79 -5.24 11.73
C LEU A 22 7.70 -6.17 11.20
N LEU A 23 7.29 -7.16 11.99
CA LEU A 23 6.21 -8.07 11.63
C LEU A 23 4.88 -7.31 11.48
N GLU A 24 4.56 -6.44 12.43
CA GLU A 24 3.33 -5.64 12.43
C GLU A 24 3.23 -4.72 11.21
N ARG A 25 4.33 -4.11 10.78
CA ARG A 25 4.32 -3.13 9.67
C ARG A 25 4.50 -3.76 8.29
N CYS A 26 5.32 -4.81 8.17
CA CYS A 26 5.74 -5.34 6.87
C CYS A 26 5.09 -6.69 6.54
N PHE A 27 4.83 -7.53 7.54
CA PHE A 27 4.38 -8.90 7.32
C PHE A 27 2.86 -9.05 7.52
N LEU A 28 2.35 -8.68 8.70
CA LEU A 28 0.95 -8.89 9.09
C LEU A 28 -0.07 -8.28 8.12
N PRO A 29 0.12 -7.06 7.56
CA PRO A 29 -0.86 -6.49 6.63
C PRO A 29 -1.00 -7.33 5.36
N ARG A 30 0.12 -7.81 4.82
CA ARG A 30 0.12 -8.67 3.61
C ARG A 30 -0.38 -10.07 3.92
N TRP A 31 -0.05 -10.59 5.10
CA TRP A 31 -0.51 -11.90 5.58
C TRP A 31 -2.03 -11.92 5.74
N LEU A 32 -2.61 -10.89 6.37
CA LEU A 32 -4.07 -10.73 6.50
C LEU A 32 -4.76 -10.52 5.14
N ALA A 33 -4.15 -9.76 4.23
CA ALA A 33 -4.68 -9.57 2.87
C ALA A 33 -4.69 -10.88 2.05
N THR A 34 -3.66 -11.71 2.22
CA THR A 34 -3.60 -13.04 1.58
C THR A 34 -4.71 -13.94 2.14
N LEU A 35 -4.90 -13.93 3.46
CA LEU A 35 -5.99 -14.66 4.12
C LEU A 35 -7.36 -14.17 3.65
N SER A 36 -7.59 -12.86 3.56
CA SER A 36 -8.87 -12.32 3.08
C SER A 36 -9.16 -12.77 1.65
N ALA A 37 -8.17 -12.73 0.77
CA ALA A 37 -8.33 -13.17 -0.61
C ALA A 37 -8.70 -14.66 -0.69
N TRP A 38 -7.99 -15.53 0.05
CA TRP A 38 -8.30 -16.96 0.12
C TRP A 38 -9.70 -17.23 0.67
N LEU A 39 -10.12 -16.52 1.72
CA LEU A 39 -11.46 -16.67 2.29
C LEU A 39 -12.55 -16.19 1.33
N THR A 40 -12.31 -15.10 0.59
CA THR A 40 -13.24 -14.62 -0.46
C THR A 40 -13.37 -15.63 -1.58
N GLN A 41 -12.27 -16.27 -2.01
CA GLN A 41 -12.28 -17.36 -3.00
C GLN A 41 -13.06 -18.57 -2.48
N ALA A 42 -12.84 -18.96 -1.22
CA ALA A 42 -13.57 -20.07 -0.58
C ALA A 42 -15.08 -19.79 -0.49
N LEU A 43 -15.46 -18.55 -0.15
CA LEU A 43 -16.85 -18.10 -0.11
C LEU A 43 -17.49 -18.08 -1.51
N ALA A 44 -16.77 -17.62 -2.53
CA ALA A 44 -17.23 -17.63 -3.92
C ALA A 44 -17.46 -19.07 -4.42
N ALA A 45 -16.52 -19.97 -4.17
CA ALA A 45 -16.65 -21.39 -4.48
C ALA A 45 -17.86 -22.02 -3.77
N ARG A 46 -18.05 -21.69 -2.48
CA ARG A 46 -19.21 -22.15 -1.69
C ARG A 46 -20.54 -21.64 -2.23
N ARG A 47 -20.61 -20.38 -2.68
CA ARG A 47 -21.81 -19.80 -3.32
C ARG A 47 -22.11 -20.44 -4.68
N SER A 48 -21.08 -20.86 -5.40
CA SER A 48 -21.20 -21.59 -6.65
C SER A 48 -21.57 -23.07 -6.48
N GLY A 49 -21.69 -23.56 -5.23
CA GLY A 49 -22.01 -24.97 -4.94
C GLY A 49 -20.86 -25.94 -5.15
N ASP A 50 -19.62 -25.45 -5.25
CA ASP A 50 -18.45 -26.29 -5.49
C ASP A 50 -18.01 -27.02 -4.21
N VAL A 51 -17.79 -28.33 -4.31
CA VAL A 51 -17.38 -29.21 -3.20
C VAL A 51 -15.97 -28.87 -2.70
N THR A 52 -15.17 -28.19 -3.53
CA THR A 52 -13.81 -27.76 -3.20
C THR A 52 -13.75 -26.73 -2.08
N ALA A 53 -14.86 -26.01 -1.79
CA ALA A 53 -14.88 -24.96 -0.78
C ALA A 53 -14.44 -25.46 0.61
N GLY A 54 -14.88 -26.67 1.00
CA GLY A 54 -14.46 -27.29 2.26
C GLY A 54 -12.96 -27.60 2.31
N ARG A 55 -12.36 -27.99 1.18
CA ARG A 55 -10.92 -28.23 1.07
C ARG A 55 -10.13 -26.93 1.23
N VAL A 56 -10.58 -25.84 0.60
CA VAL A 56 -9.95 -24.52 0.73
C VAL A 56 -9.97 -24.04 2.18
N PHE A 57 -11.09 -24.21 2.91
CA PHE A 57 -11.13 -23.86 4.34
C PHE A 57 -10.14 -24.67 5.20
N ASN A 58 -9.99 -25.97 4.91
CA ASN A 58 -9.03 -26.82 5.60
C ASN A 58 -7.58 -26.39 5.30
N GLU A 59 -7.29 -26.08 4.02
CA GLU A 59 -6.00 -25.55 3.59
C GLU A 59 -5.69 -24.22 4.28
N VAL A 60 -6.64 -23.28 4.35
CA VAL A 60 -6.50 -22.01 5.08
C VAL A 60 -6.17 -22.25 6.56
N ALA A 61 -6.86 -23.19 7.22
CA ALA A 61 -6.62 -23.52 8.62
C ALA A 61 -5.22 -24.12 8.85
N SER A 62 -4.78 -25.02 7.96
CA SER A 62 -3.44 -25.59 7.99
C SER A 62 -2.35 -24.54 7.78
N TRP A 63 -2.58 -23.60 6.85
CA TRP A 63 -1.68 -22.49 6.55
C TRP A 63 -1.57 -21.54 7.74
N TYR A 64 -2.69 -21.18 8.37
CA TYR A 64 -2.70 -20.37 9.59
C TYR A 64 -1.92 -21.06 10.72
N ALA A 65 -2.16 -22.36 10.95
CA ALA A 65 -1.46 -23.13 11.98
C ALA A 65 0.05 -23.21 11.72
N GLY A 66 0.45 -23.42 10.46
CA GLY A 66 1.84 -23.43 10.04
C GLY A 66 2.54 -22.10 10.29
N TRP A 67 1.93 -20.98 9.92
CA TRP A 67 2.47 -19.65 10.21
C TRP A 67 2.53 -19.34 11.70
N LYS A 68 1.50 -19.71 12.46
CA LYS A 68 1.48 -19.51 13.91
C LYS A 68 2.60 -20.28 14.61
N ALA A 69 2.92 -21.49 14.16
CA ALA A 69 4.01 -22.31 14.70
C ALA A 69 5.40 -21.72 14.40
N GLN A 70 5.54 -20.88 13.37
CA GLN A 70 6.79 -20.24 13.02
C GLN A 70 7.03 -18.91 13.75
N LEU A 71 6.03 -18.36 14.42
CA LEU A 71 6.16 -17.13 15.19
C LEU A 71 6.83 -17.44 16.55
N PRO A 72 7.90 -16.72 16.93
CA PRO A 72 8.47 -16.86 18.26
C PRO A 72 7.46 -16.49 19.35
N VAL A 73 7.51 -17.19 20.49
CA VAL A 73 6.55 -17.00 21.59
C VAL A 73 6.68 -15.61 22.22
N GLU A 74 7.90 -15.08 22.22
CA GLU A 74 8.28 -13.76 22.71
C GLU A 74 7.57 -12.66 21.92
N VAL A 75 7.43 -12.84 20.61
CA VAL A 75 6.79 -11.88 19.70
C VAL A 75 5.26 -12.05 19.73
N THR A 76 4.77 -13.25 20.00
CA THR A 76 3.33 -13.53 20.10
C THR A 76 2.65 -12.80 21.27
N GLY A 77 3.43 -12.40 22.29
CA GLY A 77 2.95 -11.59 23.41
C GLY A 77 2.66 -10.12 23.07
N TYR A 78 3.13 -9.62 21.93
CA TYR A 78 2.93 -8.22 21.53
C TYR A 78 1.49 -7.97 21.05
N LEU A 79 0.97 -6.80 21.39
CA LEU A 79 -0.43 -6.45 21.17
C LEU A 79 -0.82 -6.51 19.68
N GLY A 80 -0.05 -5.94 18.77
CA GLY A 80 -0.42 -5.90 17.35
C GLY A 80 -0.35 -7.27 16.68
N VAL A 81 0.60 -8.13 17.07
CA VAL A 81 0.65 -9.53 16.62
C VAL A 81 -0.58 -10.31 17.11
N ARG A 82 -0.91 -10.17 18.41
CA ARG A 82 -2.10 -10.81 18.99
C ARG A 82 -3.40 -10.33 18.35
N GLU A 83 -3.51 -9.05 18.08
CA GLU A 83 -4.67 -8.46 17.39
C GLU A 83 -4.78 -8.98 15.95
N ALA A 84 -3.66 -9.08 15.22
CA ALA A 84 -3.68 -9.63 13.87
C ALA A 84 -4.10 -11.11 13.85
N LEU A 85 -3.60 -11.93 14.78
CA LEU A 85 -4.01 -13.33 14.91
C LEU A 85 -5.50 -13.45 15.28
N SER A 86 -5.99 -12.60 16.18
CA SER A 86 -7.41 -12.55 16.58
C SER A 86 -8.31 -12.11 15.42
N LYS A 87 -7.85 -11.13 14.64
CA LYS A 87 -8.53 -10.65 13.43
C LYS A 87 -8.60 -11.73 12.36
N ALA A 88 -7.52 -12.45 12.13
CA ALA A 88 -7.48 -13.59 11.20
C ALA A 88 -8.50 -14.67 11.59
N LEU A 89 -8.53 -15.08 12.87
CA LEU A 89 -9.53 -16.04 13.36
C LEU A 89 -10.96 -15.54 13.19
N SER A 90 -11.21 -14.26 13.50
CA SER A 90 -12.53 -13.65 13.32
C SER A 90 -12.96 -13.65 11.85
N MET A 91 -12.03 -13.42 10.91
CA MET A 91 -12.31 -13.50 9.48
C MET A 91 -12.63 -14.92 9.03
N MET A 92 -11.92 -15.93 9.54
CA MET A 92 -12.19 -17.34 9.26
C MET A 92 -13.56 -17.78 9.79
N ASP A 93 -13.91 -17.44 11.04
CA ASP A 93 -15.23 -17.75 11.63
C ASP A 93 -16.37 -17.11 10.82
N ARG A 94 -16.22 -15.84 10.44
CA ARG A 94 -17.20 -15.14 9.58
C ARG A 94 -17.36 -15.81 8.22
N ALA A 95 -16.26 -16.19 7.59
CA ALA A 95 -16.29 -16.87 6.30
C ALA A 95 -16.90 -18.28 6.41
N MET A 96 -16.66 -19.00 7.51
CA MET A 96 -17.32 -20.29 7.79
C MET A 96 -18.83 -20.13 8.00
N ARG A 97 -19.30 -18.99 8.53
CA ARG A 97 -20.72 -18.63 8.63
C ARG A 97 -21.33 -18.13 7.31
N GLY A 98 -20.54 -17.99 6.25
CA GLY A 98 -21.00 -17.51 4.93
C GLY A 98 -21.08 -15.98 4.79
N LEU A 99 -20.65 -15.24 5.82
CA LEU A 99 -20.56 -13.78 5.74
C LEU A 99 -19.25 -13.38 5.05
N PRO A 100 -19.26 -12.31 4.22
CA PRO A 100 -18.03 -11.79 3.65
C PRO A 100 -17.03 -11.43 4.77
N PRO A 101 -15.72 -11.65 4.55
CA PRO A 101 -14.69 -11.16 5.45
C PRO A 101 -14.93 -9.67 5.61
N GLN A 102 -14.71 -9.13 6.82
CA GLN A 102 -14.81 -7.69 7.01
C GLN A 102 -13.93 -7.02 5.97
N GLU A 103 -14.55 -6.28 5.04
CA GLU A 103 -13.83 -5.43 4.10
C GLU A 103 -12.81 -4.66 4.94
N LEU A 104 -11.53 -4.95 4.71
CA LEU A 104 -10.45 -4.09 5.16
C LEU A 104 -10.68 -2.81 4.38
N SER A 105 -11.44 -1.87 4.97
CA SER A 105 -12.02 -0.71 4.30
C SER A 105 -11.09 -0.18 3.22
N ALA A 106 -11.36 -0.54 1.97
CA ALA A 106 -10.99 0.31 0.87
C ALA A 106 -11.75 1.61 1.13
N PRO A 107 -11.10 2.79 1.00
CA PRO A 107 -11.86 4.02 0.94
C PRO A 107 -12.69 3.92 -0.34
N THR A 108 -13.95 3.54 -0.19
CA THR A 108 -14.95 3.73 -1.23
C THR A 108 -15.05 5.24 -1.41
N ALA A 109 -14.28 5.76 -2.36
CA ALA A 109 -14.55 7.05 -2.94
C ALA A 109 -16.03 7.03 -3.35
N PRO A 110 -16.86 8.00 -2.94
CA PRO A 110 -18.20 8.10 -3.46
C PRO A 110 -18.07 8.48 -4.93
N PHE A 111 -18.10 7.47 -5.80
CA PHE A 111 -18.39 7.66 -7.22
C PHE A 111 -19.83 8.16 -7.29
N GLY A 112 -19.97 9.49 -7.25
CA GLY A 112 -21.18 10.19 -7.63
C GLY A 112 -21.45 9.90 -9.09
N VAL A 113 -22.38 8.98 -9.34
CA VAL A 113 -23.06 8.81 -10.62
C VAL A 113 -23.74 10.14 -10.99
N PRO A 114 -23.45 10.73 -12.16
CA PRO A 114 -24.16 11.92 -12.63
C PRO A 114 -25.45 11.45 -13.30
N GLY A 115 -26.59 11.80 -12.71
CA GLY A 115 -27.86 11.66 -13.39
C GLY A 115 -28.98 11.22 -12.47
N GLN A 116 -29.67 12.20 -11.90
CA GLN A 116 -31.13 12.29 -11.93
C GLN A 116 -31.54 13.57 -11.20
N PHE A 117 -31.94 14.57 -11.97
CA PHE A 117 -32.77 15.66 -11.48
C PHE A 117 -34.14 15.06 -11.09
N PRO A 118 -34.71 15.52 -9.97
CA PRO A 118 -36.07 16.01 -10.08
C PRO A 118 -36.16 17.46 -9.61
N ALA A 119 -37.04 18.17 -10.31
CA ALA A 119 -37.34 19.57 -10.16
C ALA A 119 -37.70 19.97 -8.73
N SER A 120 -37.23 21.14 -8.30
CA SER A 120 -37.86 21.93 -7.24
C SER A 120 -37.53 23.41 -7.46
N THR A 121 -38.56 24.17 -7.84
CA THR A 121 -38.58 25.64 -7.87
C THR A 121 -39.11 26.17 -6.52
N PRO A 122 -39.13 27.49 -6.26
CA PRO A 122 -38.09 28.25 -5.56
C PRO A 122 -38.54 28.76 -4.17
N GLY A 123 -37.59 29.06 -3.28
CA GLY A 123 -37.91 29.56 -1.93
C GLY A 123 -36.77 30.26 -1.22
N GLN A 124 -36.61 31.55 -1.53
CA GLN A 124 -36.42 32.68 -0.61
C GLN A 124 -35.25 32.71 0.42
N VAL A 125 -34.63 33.91 0.40
CA VAL A 125 -34.04 34.73 1.48
C VAL A 125 -32.65 34.41 2.07
N ALA A 126 -31.69 35.21 1.58
CA ALA A 126 -30.79 36.09 2.31
C ALA A 126 -30.16 35.62 3.64
N HIS A 127 -28.82 35.60 3.70
CA HIS A 127 -28.06 36.37 4.69
C HIS A 127 -26.63 36.63 4.21
N LEU A 128 -26.26 37.92 4.20
CA LEU A 128 -24.93 38.46 3.99
C LEU A 128 -24.07 38.28 5.25
N ARG A 129 -22.82 37.81 5.12
CA ARG A 129 -21.73 38.23 6.02
C ARG A 129 -20.34 38.01 5.40
N GLY A 130 -19.50 39.04 5.53
CA GLY A 130 -18.27 39.29 4.77
C GLY A 130 -17.00 38.51 5.17
N PRO A 131 -15.83 39.00 4.73
CA PRO A 131 -14.61 38.22 4.52
C PRO A 131 -13.59 38.30 5.67
N ALA A 132 -12.58 37.43 5.57
CA ALA A 132 -11.29 37.39 6.29
C ALA A 132 -11.31 36.95 7.77
N GLY A 133 -10.71 35.79 8.01
CA GLY A 133 -10.36 35.27 9.34
C GLY A 133 -9.19 34.30 9.22
N LEU A 134 -8.01 34.78 9.55
CA LEU A 134 -6.72 34.09 9.54
C LEU A 134 -6.70 32.86 10.45
N ALA A 135 -5.92 31.87 10.01
CA ALA A 135 -5.16 30.92 10.81
C ALA A 135 -5.93 30.12 11.87
N HIS A 136 -6.35 28.92 11.49
CA HIS A 136 -6.27 27.79 12.42
C HIS A 136 -6.16 26.47 11.64
N LEU A 137 -5.34 25.57 12.18
CA LEU A 137 -5.12 24.17 11.78
C LEU A 137 -3.94 23.95 10.83
N ALA A 138 -2.77 24.30 11.37
CA ALA A 138 -1.59 23.45 11.24
C ALA A 138 -1.94 21.97 11.53
N LEU A 139 -1.18 21.09 10.88
CA LEU A 139 -1.08 19.65 11.11
C LEU A 139 -2.20 18.78 10.51
N SER A 140 -2.43 18.93 9.22
CA SER A 140 -2.71 17.74 8.40
C SER A 140 -1.40 16.95 8.25
N GLN A 141 -1.02 16.18 9.28
CA GLN A 141 -0.18 15.00 9.09
C GLN A 141 -0.99 14.05 8.23
N ARG A 142 -0.94 14.31 6.92
CA ARG A 142 -1.46 13.43 5.89
C ARG A 142 -0.67 12.14 6.07
N ASN A 143 -1.37 11.10 6.47
CA ASN A 143 -0.91 9.72 6.41
C ASN A 143 -0.65 9.42 4.92
N LEU A 144 0.51 9.86 4.41
CA LEU A 144 0.91 9.63 3.03
C LEU A 144 1.23 8.13 2.91
N PRO A 145 0.73 7.43 1.87
CA PRO A 145 1.34 6.17 1.48
C PRO A 145 2.84 6.43 1.30
N ALA A 146 3.70 5.48 1.68
CA ALA A 146 5.15 5.62 1.55
C ALA A 146 5.45 6.25 0.17
N ALA A 147 5.92 7.50 0.18
CA ALA A 147 6.08 8.29 -1.04
C ALA A 147 6.95 7.46 -1.99
N THR A 148 6.43 7.14 -3.16
CA THR A 148 7.19 6.38 -4.15
C THR A 148 8.45 7.18 -4.51
N LEU A 149 9.57 6.52 -4.89
CA LEU A 149 10.80 7.24 -5.25
C LEU A 149 10.55 8.37 -6.27
N ARG A 150 9.58 8.15 -7.17
CA ARG A 150 9.09 9.18 -8.09
C ARG A 150 8.54 10.42 -7.39
N GLU A 151 7.67 10.26 -6.41
CA GLU A 151 7.06 11.37 -5.66
C GLU A 151 8.09 12.08 -4.79
N GLN A 152 9.06 11.34 -4.22
CA GLN A 152 10.20 11.93 -3.52
C GLN A 152 11.03 12.80 -4.46
N LEU A 153 11.31 12.30 -5.68
CA LEU A 153 12.04 13.03 -6.69
C LEU A 153 11.28 14.26 -7.18
N GLU A 154 9.97 14.16 -7.35
CA GLU A 154 9.11 15.28 -7.73
C GLU A 154 9.07 16.38 -6.66
N ASN A 155 8.93 15.99 -5.38
CA ASN A 155 8.98 16.94 -4.27
C ASN A 155 10.36 17.61 -4.15
N THR A 156 11.45 16.85 -4.24
CA THR A 156 12.81 17.42 -4.16
C THR A 156 13.15 18.27 -5.39
N ALA A 157 12.66 17.89 -6.57
CA ALA A 157 12.79 18.69 -7.78
C ALA A 157 12.06 20.04 -7.61
N MET A 158 10.82 20.01 -7.12
CA MET A 158 10.03 21.21 -6.84
C MET A 158 10.71 22.12 -5.79
N GLU A 159 11.26 21.55 -4.71
CA GLU A 159 11.99 22.29 -3.67
C GLU A 159 13.25 22.98 -4.20
N ARG A 160 13.95 22.35 -5.15
CA ARG A 160 15.17 22.90 -5.77
C ARG A 160 14.90 23.73 -7.03
N GLY A 161 13.64 23.88 -7.44
CA GLY A 161 13.25 24.58 -8.67
C GLY A 161 13.65 23.85 -9.96
N LEU A 162 13.85 22.53 -9.89
CA LEU A 162 14.23 21.68 -11.01
C LEU A 162 12.99 21.24 -11.81
N LEU A 163 13.09 21.28 -13.14
CA LEU A 163 12.06 20.91 -14.08
C LEU A 163 11.97 19.38 -14.19
N PHE A 164 10.90 18.81 -13.66
CA PHE A 164 10.56 17.39 -13.79
C PHE A 164 9.25 17.21 -14.55
N HIS A 165 9.30 16.69 -15.77
CA HIS A 165 8.09 16.40 -16.55
C HIS A 165 8.22 15.14 -17.41
N PRO A 166 7.10 14.43 -17.68
CA PRO A 166 7.11 13.30 -18.61
C PRO A 166 7.43 13.79 -20.03
N ILE A 167 8.24 13.03 -20.76
CA ILE A 167 8.44 13.26 -22.19
C ILE A 167 7.32 12.55 -22.93
N ALA A 168 6.36 13.34 -23.46
CA ALA A 168 5.37 12.82 -24.38
C ALA A 168 6.10 12.25 -25.61
N ASN A 169 5.77 11.02 -26.00
CA ASN A 169 6.34 10.28 -27.14
C ASN A 169 7.67 9.53 -26.91
N ARG A 170 8.11 9.33 -25.65
CA ARG A 170 9.24 8.43 -25.34
C ARG A 170 8.86 7.47 -24.20
N SER A 171 8.74 6.18 -24.55
CA SER A 171 8.63 5.09 -23.59
C SER A 171 9.80 4.14 -23.78
N TYR A 172 10.33 3.61 -22.68
CA TYR A 172 11.34 2.56 -22.70
C TYR A 172 10.72 1.32 -22.05
N GLU A 173 10.64 0.21 -22.80
CA GLU A 173 9.98 -1.03 -22.36
C GLU A 173 8.53 -0.85 -21.84
N GLY A 174 7.77 0.08 -22.44
CA GLY A 174 6.40 0.39 -21.99
C GLY A 174 6.31 1.23 -20.71
N LYS A 175 7.45 1.68 -20.17
CA LYS A 175 7.53 2.57 -18.99
C LYS A 175 7.77 4.01 -19.43
N GLN A 176 7.12 4.94 -18.74
CA GLN A 176 7.22 6.37 -19.02
C GLN A 176 8.63 6.88 -18.71
N VAL A 177 9.23 7.58 -19.68
CA VAL A 177 10.47 8.32 -19.47
C VAL A 177 10.14 9.74 -19.04
N TYR A 178 10.82 10.19 -18.00
CA TYR A 178 10.77 11.53 -17.42
C TYR A 178 12.05 12.27 -17.77
N LEU A 179 11.92 13.58 -17.96
CA LEU A 179 13.06 14.49 -18.05
C LEU A 179 13.19 15.20 -16.71
N LEU A 180 14.36 15.07 -16.09
CA LEU A 180 14.76 15.89 -14.95
C LEU A 180 15.88 16.81 -15.42
N GLU A 181 15.57 18.09 -15.64
CA GLU A 181 16.46 19.12 -16.20
C GLU A 181 17.11 18.74 -17.55
N ARG A 182 18.10 17.85 -17.52
CA ARG A 182 18.89 17.39 -18.67
C ARG A 182 19.08 15.87 -18.70
N ILE A 183 18.63 15.16 -17.67
CA ILE A 183 18.81 13.72 -17.51
C ILE A 183 17.49 13.00 -17.81
N HIS A 184 17.55 12.01 -18.71
CA HIS A 184 16.44 11.12 -18.97
C HIS A 184 16.39 10.03 -17.92
N ILE A 185 15.23 9.87 -17.27
CA ILE A 185 15.04 8.92 -16.18
C ILE A 185 13.78 8.12 -16.44
N TYR A 186 13.81 6.81 -16.20
CA TYR A 186 12.58 6.04 -16.01
C TYR A 186 12.58 5.41 -14.63
N PHE A 187 11.38 5.06 -14.16
CA PHE A 187 11.20 4.40 -12.87
C PHE A 187 10.77 2.96 -13.10
N ASP A 188 11.43 2.02 -12.43
CA ASP A 188 10.94 0.65 -12.30
C ASP A 188 10.75 0.30 -10.82
N ARG A 189 9.49 0.05 -10.45
CA ARG A 189 9.04 -0.20 -9.08
C ARG A 189 9.45 0.91 -8.10
N ASN A 190 10.65 0.85 -7.54
CA ASN A 190 11.22 1.82 -6.60
C ASN A 190 12.72 2.11 -6.87
N VAL A 191 13.16 1.92 -8.12
CA VAL A 191 14.52 2.23 -8.58
C VAL A 191 14.41 3.21 -9.75
N ALA A 192 15.18 4.30 -9.69
CA ALA A 192 15.34 5.21 -10.82
C ALA A 192 16.48 4.72 -11.71
N PHE A 193 16.29 4.81 -13.01
CA PHE A 193 17.32 4.51 -14.00
C PHE A 193 17.57 5.75 -14.84
N HIS A 194 18.83 6.19 -14.92
CA HIS A 194 19.19 7.27 -15.83
C HIS A 194 19.72 6.71 -17.16
N LEU A 195 19.53 7.46 -18.23
CA LEU A 195 20.20 7.18 -19.50
C LEU A 195 21.61 7.75 -19.47
N ASN A 196 22.62 6.89 -19.62
CA ASN A 196 23.98 7.35 -19.87
C ASN A 196 24.07 7.81 -21.34
N THR A 197 24.38 9.09 -21.56
CA THR A 197 24.51 9.66 -22.92
C THR A 197 25.77 9.21 -23.66
N GLN A 198 26.73 8.56 -22.97
CA GLN A 198 27.97 8.06 -23.57
C GLN A 198 27.78 6.65 -24.17
N ASP A 199 27.06 5.77 -23.49
CA ASP A 199 26.88 4.37 -23.89
C ASP A 199 25.47 4.08 -24.43
N GLY A 200 24.50 4.98 -24.22
CA GLY A 200 23.10 4.77 -24.60
C GLY A 200 22.36 3.73 -23.72
N GLU A 201 23.02 3.21 -22.69
CA GLU A 201 22.49 2.24 -21.74
C GLU A 201 21.89 2.90 -20.49
N TRP A 202 20.99 2.17 -19.83
CA TRP A 202 20.29 2.61 -18.63
C TRP A 202 20.92 2.02 -17.37
N TYR A 203 21.32 2.88 -16.44
CA TYR A 203 21.96 2.48 -15.19
C TYR A 203 21.09 2.82 -13.98
N PRO A 204 20.99 1.93 -12.98
CA PRO A 204 20.27 2.21 -11.75
C PRO A 204 21.02 3.28 -10.96
N ILE A 205 20.28 4.30 -10.52
CA ILE A 205 20.82 5.44 -9.79
C ILE A 205 19.95 5.74 -8.57
N SER A 206 20.61 6.09 -7.46
CA SER A 206 19.91 6.54 -6.24
C SER A 206 19.45 7.98 -6.39
N LEU A 207 18.41 8.39 -5.64
CA LEU A 207 17.93 9.76 -5.66
C LEU A 207 19.05 10.77 -5.32
N THR A 208 19.88 10.46 -4.32
CA THR A 208 20.97 11.34 -3.87
C THR A 208 22.03 11.54 -4.96
N ASP A 209 22.43 10.46 -5.64
CA ASP A 209 23.42 10.50 -6.73
C ASP A 209 22.85 11.23 -7.96
N LEU A 210 21.56 11.05 -8.25
CA LEU A 210 20.88 11.76 -9.32
C LEU A 210 20.83 13.27 -9.06
N LEU A 211 20.60 13.68 -7.81
CA LEU A 211 20.60 15.09 -7.40
C LEU A 211 22.01 15.70 -7.41
N ASP A 212 23.05 14.89 -7.17
CA ASP A 212 24.45 15.32 -7.28
C ASP A 212 24.85 15.59 -8.74
N LYS A 213 24.41 14.74 -9.67
CA LYS A 213 24.67 14.91 -11.12
C LYS A 213 24.05 16.17 -11.74
N ILE A 214 23.05 16.77 -11.11
CA ILE A 214 22.36 17.98 -11.58
C ILE A 214 22.73 19.23 -10.78
N SER A 215 23.49 19.10 -9.69
CA SER A 215 23.95 20.22 -8.85
C SER A 215 25.20 20.86 -9.43
#